data_AF-A0A662L9Q1-F1
#
_entry.id   AF-A0A662L9Q1-F1
#
_cell.length_a   1.000
_cell.length_b   1.000
_cell.length_c   1.000
_cell.angle_alpha   90.00
_cell.angle_beta   90.00
_cell.angle_gamma   90.00
#
_symmetry.space_group_name_H-M   'P 1'
#
loop_
_entity.id
_entity.type
_entity.pdbx_description
1 polymer ?
#
loop_
_entity_poly.entity_id
_entity_poly.type
_entity_poly.pdbx_seq_one_letter_code
_entity_poly.pdbx_strand_id
1 'polypeptide(L)'
;MKKLGLLLIILLFSSAVAAVEKPEWKIGMYWKYQVTPAGYNFTVEITGRENITVDIDNKNYEVWNLTQTTEGKTIVEKMYTYVRVDDLADVMQITYLKNKQKMKDIYSPPIPFIKYGVSVGDKWNASYQLLSYDGKKWQITVVKENCECESKEKIKIPIGEFLCYKIVKNMSYKMENSNRYFNSTQVIYYSPKLKNWIKSESYVLGNKKSEVVLIETNCLEKEKKFALPLYLVIVAFAIVGLISKTKK
;
A
#
# COMPACT_ATOMS: atom_id res chain seq x y z
N MET A 1 37.70 21.88 31.35
CA MET A 1 36.87 22.14 30.14
C MET A 1 36.90 20.96 29.16
N LYS A 2 36.32 19.80 29.51
CA LYS A 2 36.27 18.60 28.62
C LYS A 2 34.93 17.83 28.73
N LYS A 3 33.85 18.50 29.13
CA LYS A 3 32.51 17.89 29.28
C LYS A 3 31.41 18.59 28.49
N LEU A 4 31.76 19.36 27.46
CA LEU A 4 30.78 20.05 26.59
C LEU A 4 30.66 19.43 25.19
N GLY A 5 31.51 18.47 24.83
CA GLY A 5 31.54 17.89 23.48
C GLY A 5 30.57 16.72 23.23
N LEU A 6 29.93 16.18 24.26
CA LEU A 6 29.07 14.99 24.14
C LEU A 6 27.57 15.30 24.04
N LEU A 7 27.14 16.52 24.38
CA LEU A 7 25.71 16.88 24.34
C LEU A 7 25.21 17.25 22.94
N LEU A 8 26.10 17.63 22.00
CA LEU A 8 25.69 18.07 20.66
C LEU A 8 25.38 16.92 19.68
N ILE A 9 25.81 15.70 19.97
CA ILE A 9 25.57 14.53 19.10
C ILE A 9 24.16 13.95 19.28
N ILE A 10 23.51 14.20 20.43
CA ILE A 10 22.17 13.66 20.74
C ILE A 10 21.05 14.51 20.11
N LEU A 11 21.32 15.76 19.71
CA LEU A 11 20.35 16.66 19.07
C LEU A 11 20.24 16.49 17.54
N LEU A 12 21.06 15.63 16.93
CA LEU A 12 20.96 15.28 15.51
C LEU A 12 20.03 14.09 15.23
N PHE A 13 19.39 13.52 16.25
CA PHE A 13 18.22 12.69 16.05
C PHE A 13 17.05 13.60 15.66
N SER A 14 17.06 14.01 14.39
CA SER A 14 15.88 14.44 13.65
C SER A 14 14.72 13.60 14.15
N SER A 15 13.77 14.23 14.84
CA SER A 15 12.45 13.70 15.10
C SER A 15 11.80 13.49 13.74
N ALA A 16 12.17 12.40 13.06
CA ALA A 16 11.49 11.93 11.88
C ALA A 16 10.05 11.69 12.31
N VAL A 17 9.19 12.64 11.97
CA VAL A 17 7.77 12.54 12.24
C VAL A 17 7.33 11.26 11.54
N ALA A 18 6.86 10.29 12.32
CA ALA A 18 6.46 9.01 11.77
C ALA A 18 5.35 9.25 10.73
N ALA A 19 5.66 8.93 9.47
CA ALA A 19 4.77 9.10 8.35
C ALA A 19 4.48 7.74 7.68
N VAL A 20 3.50 7.73 6.78
CA VAL A 20 3.21 6.61 5.89
C VAL A 20 4.34 6.52 4.86
N GLU A 21 5.22 5.54 5.00
CA GLU A 21 6.38 5.38 4.11
C GLU A 21 6.00 4.75 2.78
N LYS A 22 6.67 5.17 1.69
CA LYS A 22 6.54 4.50 0.39
C LYS A 22 7.20 3.12 0.45
N PRO A 23 6.58 2.05 -0.05
CA PRO A 23 7.24 0.75 -0.14
C PRO A 23 8.40 0.75 -1.13
N GLU A 24 9.34 -0.15 -0.88
CA GLU A 24 10.40 -0.52 -1.81
C GLU A 24 10.00 -1.82 -2.50
N TRP A 25 9.26 -1.71 -3.60
CA TRP A 25 8.81 -2.87 -4.34
C TRP A 25 9.96 -3.60 -5.05
N LYS A 26 9.82 -4.91 -5.09
CA LYS A 26 10.67 -5.83 -5.85
C LYS A 26 9.79 -6.79 -6.61
N ILE A 27 10.23 -7.17 -7.81
CA ILE A 27 9.55 -8.19 -8.61
C ILE A 27 9.45 -9.48 -7.77
N GLY A 28 8.27 -10.12 -7.81
CA GLY A 28 7.93 -11.31 -7.05
C GLY A 28 7.37 -11.04 -5.64
N MET A 29 7.30 -9.79 -5.19
CA MET A 29 6.53 -9.44 -3.98
C MET A 29 5.04 -9.65 -4.23
N TYR A 30 4.33 -10.28 -3.28
CA TYR A 30 2.90 -10.51 -3.40
C TYR A 30 2.12 -10.32 -2.09
N TRP A 31 0.83 -10.06 -2.24
CA TRP A 31 -0.15 -9.97 -1.17
C TRP A 31 -1.45 -10.64 -1.59
N LYS A 32 -1.90 -11.62 -0.80
CA LYS A 32 -3.17 -12.33 -1.00
C LYS A 32 -4.20 -11.81 0.00
N TYR A 33 -5.35 -11.43 -0.53
CA TYR A 33 -6.44 -10.84 0.23
C TYR A 33 -7.72 -11.67 0.11
N GLN A 34 -8.52 -11.64 1.17
CA GLN A 34 -9.87 -12.17 1.21
C GLN A 34 -10.88 -11.02 1.17
N VAL A 35 -11.94 -11.18 0.37
CA VAL A 35 -13.02 -10.18 0.23
C VAL A 35 -14.33 -10.71 0.82
N THR A 36 -14.91 -9.95 1.74
CA THR A 36 -16.23 -10.22 2.34
C THR A 36 -17.20 -9.07 2.03
N PRO A 37 -18.52 -9.32 1.90
CA PRO A 37 -19.18 -10.63 1.90
C PRO A 37 -19.11 -11.37 0.55
N ALA A 38 -18.44 -10.80 -0.46
CA ALA A 38 -18.41 -11.37 -1.82
C ALA A 38 -17.84 -12.81 -1.90
N GLY A 39 -16.97 -13.20 -0.96
CA GLY A 39 -16.53 -14.59 -0.81
C GLY A 39 -15.57 -15.03 -1.90
N TYR A 40 -14.58 -14.19 -2.23
CA TYR A 40 -13.48 -14.53 -3.12
C TYR A 40 -12.17 -14.01 -2.56
N ASN A 41 -11.06 -14.57 -3.04
CA ASN A 41 -9.72 -14.10 -2.74
C ASN A 41 -9.11 -13.48 -4.00
N PHE A 42 -8.17 -12.56 -3.81
CA PHE A 42 -7.31 -12.11 -4.90
C PHE A 42 -5.87 -11.98 -4.43
N THR A 43 -4.94 -12.24 -5.33
CA THR A 43 -3.50 -12.08 -5.09
C THR A 43 -2.99 -10.98 -6.01
N VAL A 44 -2.33 -9.97 -5.44
CA VAL A 44 -1.60 -8.95 -6.19
C VAL A 44 -0.12 -9.28 -6.13
N GLU A 45 0.55 -9.35 -7.28
CA GLU A 45 1.98 -9.61 -7.42
C GLU A 45 2.65 -8.51 -8.25
N ILE A 46 3.84 -8.06 -7.83
CA ILE A 46 4.70 -7.20 -8.65
C ILE A 46 5.40 -8.07 -9.70
N THR A 47 5.00 -7.99 -10.96
CA THR A 47 5.50 -8.87 -12.03
C THR A 47 6.58 -8.24 -12.91
N GLY A 48 6.75 -6.92 -12.88
CA GLY A 48 7.73 -6.25 -13.73
C GLY A 48 7.78 -4.74 -13.58
N ARG A 49 8.64 -4.12 -14.40
CA ARG A 49 8.76 -2.68 -14.59
C ARG A 49 8.93 -2.41 -16.07
N GLU A 50 8.21 -1.45 -16.63
CA GLU A 50 8.29 -1.10 -18.04
C GLU A 50 7.97 0.39 -18.29
N ASN A 51 8.24 0.85 -19.51
CA ASN A 51 7.79 2.15 -19.97
C ASN A 51 6.52 1.95 -20.80
N ILE A 52 5.45 2.64 -20.43
CA ILE A 52 4.19 2.61 -21.18
C ILE A 52 3.87 4.00 -21.74
N THR A 53 3.16 4.02 -22.86
CA THR A 53 2.53 5.22 -23.40
C THR A 53 1.02 5.09 -23.21
N VAL A 54 0.38 6.11 -22.61
CA VAL A 54 -1.07 6.15 -22.47
C VAL A 54 -1.67 6.89 -23.67
N ASP A 55 -2.43 6.17 -24.49
CA ASP A 55 -2.95 6.68 -25.78
C ASP A 55 -3.77 7.98 -25.66
N ILE A 56 -4.42 8.20 -24.51
CA ILE A 56 -5.41 9.27 -24.33
C ILE A 56 -4.75 10.65 -24.15
N ASP A 57 -3.58 10.70 -23.52
CA ASP A 57 -2.80 11.92 -23.29
C ASP A 57 -1.43 11.91 -23.97
N ASN A 58 -1.11 10.81 -24.67
CA ASN A 58 0.17 10.53 -25.32
C ASN A 58 1.38 10.74 -24.40
N LYS A 59 1.22 10.49 -23.10
CA LYS A 59 2.31 10.61 -22.11
C LYS A 59 2.97 9.27 -21.84
N ASN A 60 4.28 9.35 -21.63
CA ASN A 60 5.10 8.21 -21.26
C ASN A 60 5.25 8.14 -19.74
N TYR A 61 5.08 6.94 -19.19
CA TYR A 61 5.24 6.67 -17.77
C TYR A 61 6.15 5.47 -17.58
N GLU A 62 7.11 5.60 -16.68
CA GLU A 62 7.82 4.45 -16.12
C GLU A 62 6.98 3.86 -14.99
N VAL A 63 6.60 2.59 -15.11
CA VAL A 63 5.61 1.96 -14.25
C VAL A 63 6.06 0.61 -13.72
N TRP A 64 5.59 0.29 -12.51
CA TRP A 64 5.49 -1.07 -12.00
C TRP A 64 4.26 -1.76 -12.58
N ASN A 65 4.42 -3.06 -12.87
CA ASN A 65 3.36 -3.93 -13.34
C ASN A 65 2.86 -4.79 -12.19
N LEU A 66 1.61 -4.59 -11.82
CA LEU A 66 0.92 -5.38 -10.81
C LEU A 66 -0.02 -6.32 -11.53
N THR A 67 0.12 -7.62 -11.25
CA THR A 67 -0.84 -8.62 -11.71
C THR A 67 -1.72 -9.03 -10.55
N GLN A 68 -3.04 -8.93 -10.73
CA GLN A 68 -4.03 -9.47 -9.83
C GLN A 68 -4.70 -10.71 -10.42
N THR A 69 -4.65 -11.82 -9.69
CA THR A 69 -5.41 -13.05 -9.99
C THR A 69 -6.49 -13.24 -8.94
N THR A 70 -7.59 -13.92 -9.30
CA THR A 70 -8.72 -14.10 -8.40
C THR A 70 -9.12 -15.57 -8.26
N GLU A 71 -9.57 -15.95 -7.07
CA GLU A 71 -10.02 -17.30 -6.72
C GLU A 71 -11.41 -17.21 -6.07
N GLY A 72 -12.37 -18.02 -6.50
CA GLY A 72 -13.72 -18.06 -5.92
C GLY A 72 -14.79 -17.33 -6.74
N LYS A 73 -15.84 -16.87 -6.05
CA LYS A 73 -17.08 -16.33 -6.65
C LYS A 73 -16.90 -14.87 -7.11
N THR A 74 -16.25 -14.68 -8.25
CA THR A 74 -16.11 -13.39 -8.92
C THR A 74 -16.22 -13.54 -10.44
N ILE A 75 -16.61 -12.46 -11.12
CA ILE A 75 -16.63 -12.37 -12.60
C ILE A 75 -15.28 -11.96 -13.18
N VAL A 76 -14.40 -11.37 -12.35
CA VAL A 76 -13.05 -10.99 -12.75
C VAL A 76 -12.23 -12.26 -12.86
N GLU A 77 -11.42 -12.37 -13.91
CA GLU A 77 -10.44 -13.44 -14.07
C GLU A 77 -9.06 -12.94 -13.62
N LYS A 78 -8.61 -11.86 -14.27
CA LYS A 78 -7.28 -11.27 -14.09
C LYS A 78 -7.35 -9.76 -14.25
N MET A 79 -6.47 -9.04 -13.57
CA MET A 79 -6.35 -7.59 -13.71
C MET A 79 -4.87 -7.19 -13.72
N TYR A 80 -4.53 -6.21 -14.53
CA TYR A 80 -3.21 -5.61 -14.57
C TYR A 80 -3.32 -4.16 -14.16
N THR A 81 -2.51 -3.72 -13.20
CA THR A 81 -2.45 -2.32 -12.76
C THR A 81 -1.06 -1.79 -13.02
N TYR A 82 -0.98 -0.63 -13.66
CA TYR A 82 0.25 0.06 -14.01
C TYR A 82 0.41 1.27 -13.09
N VAL A 83 1.48 1.25 -12.31
CA VAL A 83 1.66 2.17 -11.18
C VAL A 83 2.99 2.91 -11.35
N ARG A 84 2.99 4.24 -11.38
CA ARG A 84 4.19 5.05 -11.61
C ARG A 84 5.26 4.77 -10.55
N VAL A 85 6.51 4.62 -10.96
CA VAL A 85 7.61 4.25 -10.05
C VAL A 85 7.88 5.30 -8.96
N ASP A 86 7.76 6.59 -9.31
CA ASP A 86 8.20 7.69 -8.44
C ASP A 86 7.35 7.84 -7.18
N ASP A 87 6.03 7.77 -7.31
CA ASP A 87 5.08 8.06 -6.24
C ASP A 87 3.98 7.00 -6.06
N LEU A 88 4.06 5.93 -6.84
CA LEU A 88 3.08 4.85 -6.88
C LEU A 88 1.66 5.31 -7.23
N ALA A 89 1.56 6.32 -8.11
CA ALA A 89 0.31 6.74 -8.70
C ALA A 89 -0.22 5.71 -9.71
N ASP A 90 -1.47 5.29 -9.57
CA ASP A 90 -2.16 4.45 -10.55
C ASP A 90 -2.30 5.24 -11.85
N VAL A 91 -1.79 4.68 -12.94
CA VAL A 91 -1.86 5.27 -14.29
C VAL A 91 -2.99 4.63 -15.08
N MET A 92 -3.04 3.30 -15.06
CA MET A 92 -3.96 2.52 -15.88
C MET A 92 -4.24 1.17 -15.23
N GLN A 93 -5.45 0.67 -15.45
CA GLN A 93 -5.84 -0.68 -15.10
C GLN A 93 -6.50 -1.38 -16.29
N ILE A 94 -6.19 -2.66 -16.48
CA ILE A 94 -6.81 -3.51 -17.49
C ILE A 94 -7.43 -4.71 -16.78
N THR A 95 -8.74 -4.87 -16.89
CA THR A 95 -9.49 -5.95 -16.24
C THR A 95 -9.97 -6.94 -17.30
N TYR A 96 -9.63 -8.21 -17.12
CA TYR A 96 -10.12 -9.33 -17.91
C TYR A 96 -11.20 -10.07 -17.11
N LEU A 97 -12.39 -10.18 -17.69
CA LEU A 97 -13.51 -10.90 -17.13
C LEU A 97 -13.55 -12.34 -17.66
N LYS A 98 -14.14 -13.26 -16.88
CA LYS A 98 -14.28 -14.68 -17.25
C LYS A 98 -15.07 -14.93 -18.54
N ASN A 99 -15.88 -13.96 -18.97
CA ASN A 99 -16.58 -13.99 -20.26
C ASN A 99 -15.72 -13.48 -21.43
N LYS A 100 -14.40 -13.32 -21.23
CA LYS A 100 -13.41 -12.77 -22.19
C LYS A 100 -13.57 -11.28 -22.52
N GLN A 101 -14.45 -10.57 -21.82
CA GLN A 101 -14.55 -9.12 -21.96
C GLN A 101 -13.34 -8.45 -21.31
N LYS A 102 -12.81 -7.42 -21.99
CA LYS A 102 -11.71 -6.59 -21.52
C LYS A 102 -12.23 -5.20 -21.20
N MET A 103 -11.96 -4.73 -19.98
CA MET A 103 -12.22 -3.36 -19.54
C MET A 103 -10.88 -2.64 -19.36
N LYS A 104 -10.87 -1.32 -19.55
CA LYS A 104 -9.69 -0.46 -19.38
C LYS A 104 -10.09 0.79 -18.60
N ASP A 105 -9.38 1.08 -17.53
CA ASP A 105 -9.53 2.31 -16.75
C ASP A 105 -8.22 3.12 -16.82
N ILE A 106 -8.33 4.43 -17.03
CA ILE A 106 -7.19 5.36 -17.07
C ILE A 106 -7.45 6.48 -16.05
N TYR A 107 -6.44 6.79 -15.24
CA TYR A 107 -6.50 7.82 -14.19
C TYR A 107 -5.79 9.08 -14.69
N SER A 108 -6.51 10.20 -14.76
CA SER A 108 -5.99 11.47 -15.28
C SER A 108 -6.31 12.66 -14.36
N PRO A 109 -5.30 13.27 -13.69
CA PRO A 109 -3.91 12.80 -13.61
C PRO A 109 -3.81 11.44 -12.88
N PRO A 110 -2.70 10.70 -13.04
CA PRO A 110 -2.41 9.53 -12.21
C PRO A 110 -2.52 9.85 -10.72
N ILE A 111 -3.07 8.92 -9.94
CA ILE A 111 -3.35 9.13 -8.52
C ILE A 111 -2.96 7.90 -7.70
N PRO A 112 -2.25 8.02 -6.57
CA PRO A 112 -1.88 6.86 -5.79
C PRO A 112 -3.07 6.33 -4.98
N PHE A 113 -3.16 5.00 -4.88
CA PHE A 113 -4.16 4.36 -4.02
C PHE A 113 -4.05 4.85 -2.56
N ILE A 114 -2.82 4.99 -2.05
CA ILE A 114 -2.46 5.53 -0.74
C ILE A 114 -1.47 6.67 -0.91
N LYS A 115 -1.72 7.81 -0.27
CA LYS A 115 -0.75 8.92 -0.24
C LYS A 115 0.36 8.59 0.78
N TYR A 116 1.61 8.69 0.33
CA TYR A 116 2.80 8.53 1.17
C TYR A 116 3.30 9.88 1.71
N GLY A 117 4.10 9.83 2.76
CA GLY A 117 4.62 11.02 3.43
C GLY A 117 3.60 11.77 4.29
N VAL A 118 2.46 11.13 4.61
CA VAL A 118 1.42 11.70 5.50
C VAL A 118 1.56 11.17 6.91
N SER A 119 1.28 12.02 7.89
CA SER A 119 1.25 11.73 9.31
C SER A 119 -0.17 11.82 9.87
N VAL A 120 -0.37 11.32 11.09
CA VAL A 120 -1.67 11.41 11.77
C VAL A 120 -2.08 12.86 11.92
N GLY A 121 -3.32 13.17 11.53
CA GLY A 121 -3.90 14.51 11.49
C GLY A 121 -3.81 15.20 10.12
N ASP A 122 -3.00 14.69 9.19
CA ASP A 122 -2.89 15.26 7.85
C ASP A 122 -4.18 15.07 7.06
N LYS A 123 -4.58 16.13 6.37
CA LYS A 123 -5.75 16.18 5.48
C LYS A 123 -5.33 16.63 4.10
N TRP A 124 -5.90 16.03 3.07
CA TRP A 124 -5.63 16.43 1.69
C TRP A 124 -6.82 16.14 0.79
N ASN A 125 -6.88 16.87 -0.31
CA ASN A 125 -7.88 16.66 -1.35
C ASN A 125 -7.20 16.22 -2.64
N ALA A 126 -7.92 15.43 -3.43
CA ALA A 126 -7.51 15.04 -4.78
C ALA A 126 -8.69 15.13 -5.73
N SER A 127 -8.42 15.39 -7.01
CA SER A 127 -9.43 15.28 -8.06
C SER A 127 -8.78 14.76 -9.33
N TYR A 128 -9.46 13.82 -9.97
CA TYR A 128 -9.03 13.21 -11.22
C TYR A 128 -10.24 12.77 -12.04
N GLN A 129 -10.01 12.53 -13.32
CA GLN A 129 -10.93 11.85 -14.21
C GLN A 129 -10.56 10.38 -14.28
N LEU A 130 -11.55 9.53 -14.14
CA LEU A 130 -11.50 8.11 -14.45
C LEU A 130 -12.13 7.90 -15.83
N LEU A 131 -11.31 7.57 -16.82
CA LEU A 131 -11.75 7.24 -18.16
C LEU A 131 -11.89 5.72 -18.24
N SER A 132 -13.13 5.24 -18.28
CA SER A 132 -13.47 3.82 -18.25
C SER A 132 -14.00 3.37 -19.61
N TYR A 133 -13.36 2.36 -20.19
CA TYR A 133 -13.83 1.64 -21.37
C TYR A 133 -14.47 0.32 -20.93
N ASP A 134 -15.78 0.21 -21.16
CA ASP A 134 -16.57 -0.98 -20.79
C ASP A 134 -16.51 -2.11 -21.84
N GLY A 135 -15.68 -1.99 -22.87
CA GLY A 135 -15.65 -2.92 -24.02
C GLY A 135 -16.51 -2.45 -25.20
N LYS A 136 -17.27 -1.37 -25.06
CA LYS A 136 -18.08 -0.79 -26.14
C LYS A 136 -17.84 0.70 -26.30
N LYS A 137 -17.85 1.45 -25.19
CA LYS A 137 -17.72 2.90 -25.19
C LYS A 137 -16.87 3.40 -24.03
N TRP A 138 -16.34 4.59 -24.21
CA TRP A 138 -15.69 5.34 -23.15
C TRP A 138 -16.73 6.08 -22.32
N GLN A 139 -16.48 6.13 -21.02
CA GLN A 139 -17.21 6.93 -20.06
C GLN A 139 -16.22 7.69 -19.20
N ILE A 140 -16.48 8.98 -18.99
CA ILE A 140 -15.68 9.82 -18.11
C ILE A 140 -16.43 9.99 -16.78
N THR A 141 -15.73 9.70 -15.69
CA THR A 141 -16.20 9.94 -14.33
C THR A 141 -15.23 10.88 -13.62
N VAL A 142 -15.71 12.03 -13.19
CA VAL A 142 -14.93 12.93 -12.33
C VAL A 142 -15.02 12.41 -10.90
N VAL A 143 -13.86 12.17 -10.31
CA VAL A 143 -13.71 11.75 -8.92
C VAL A 143 -13.11 12.90 -8.12
N LYS A 144 -13.67 13.16 -6.94
CA LYS A 144 -13.07 14.03 -5.93
C LYS A 144 -12.93 13.23 -4.63
N GLU A 145 -11.77 13.34 -4.02
CA GLU A 145 -11.44 12.66 -2.77
C GLU A 145 -11.12 13.70 -1.71
N ASN A 146 -11.75 13.60 -0.55
CA ASN A 146 -11.35 14.30 0.68
C ASN A 146 -10.80 13.25 1.64
N CYS A 147 -9.53 13.36 1.97
CA CYS A 147 -8.78 12.30 2.63
C CYS A 147 -8.15 12.78 3.94
N GLU A 148 -8.02 11.87 4.89
CA GLU A 148 -7.44 12.13 6.21
C GLU A 148 -6.68 10.91 6.72
N CYS A 149 -5.49 11.12 7.30
CA CYS A 149 -4.83 10.12 8.12
C CYS A 149 -5.30 10.31 9.57
N GLU A 150 -6.35 9.61 9.98
CA GLU A 150 -7.07 9.89 11.22
C GLU A 150 -6.29 9.48 12.48
N SER A 151 -5.66 8.31 12.47
CA SER A 151 -5.15 7.69 13.69
C SER A 151 -4.11 6.61 13.41
N LYS A 152 -3.52 6.07 14.50
CA LYS A 152 -2.84 4.78 14.51
C LYS A 152 -3.61 3.78 15.34
N GLU A 153 -3.84 2.59 14.79
CA GLU A 153 -4.66 1.55 15.42
C GLU A 153 -3.99 0.18 15.31
N LYS A 154 -4.12 -0.65 16.34
CA LYS A 154 -3.71 -2.06 16.26
C LYS A 154 -4.80 -2.85 15.56
N ILE A 155 -4.45 -3.46 14.44
CA ILE A 155 -5.38 -4.25 13.63
C ILE A 155 -4.92 -5.70 13.63
N LYS A 156 -5.82 -6.58 14.07
CA LYS A 156 -5.62 -8.04 14.05
C LYS A 156 -6.23 -8.62 12.78
N ILE A 157 -5.42 -9.38 12.04
CA ILE A 157 -5.78 -10.08 10.80
C ILE A 157 -5.25 -11.53 10.87
N PRO A 158 -5.59 -12.42 9.91
CA PRO A 158 -5.18 -13.83 9.98
C PRO A 158 -3.68 -14.05 10.12
N ILE A 159 -2.84 -13.19 9.52
CA ILE A 159 -1.37 -13.32 9.55
C ILE A 159 -0.70 -12.60 10.73
N GLY A 160 -1.46 -12.01 11.65
CA GLY A 160 -0.91 -11.38 12.85
C GLY A 160 -1.60 -10.07 13.25
N GLU A 161 -0.97 -9.36 14.20
CA GLU A 161 -1.40 -8.04 14.67
C GLU A 161 -0.38 -6.97 14.24
N PHE A 162 -0.87 -5.85 13.73
CA PHE A 162 -0.05 -4.77 13.20
C PHE A 162 -0.54 -3.41 13.69
N LEU A 163 0.37 -2.55 14.12
CA LEU A 163 0.09 -1.13 14.30
C LEU A 163 0.00 -0.46 12.93
N CYS A 164 -1.17 0.07 12.58
CA CYS A 164 -1.47 0.61 11.26
C CYS A 164 -1.85 2.09 11.35
N TYR A 165 -1.54 2.84 10.29
CA TYR A 165 -2.20 4.11 10.04
C TYR A 165 -3.60 3.85 9.49
N LYS A 166 -4.61 4.53 10.05
CA LYS A 166 -5.97 4.55 9.51
C LYS A 166 -6.10 5.74 8.58
N ILE A 167 -6.35 5.47 7.30
CA ILE A 167 -6.54 6.48 6.27
C ILE A 167 -7.99 6.40 5.78
N VAL A 168 -8.70 7.50 5.83
CA VAL A 168 -10.09 7.61 5.39
C VAL A 168 -10.14 8.45 4.12
N LYS A 169 -10.78 7.90 3.09
CA LYS A 169 -11.02 8.56 1.79
C LYS A 169 -12.52 8.71 1.58
N ASN A 170 -13.03 9.95 1.61
CA ASN A 170 -14.41 10.25 1.23
C ASN A 170 -14.44 10.66 -0.24
N MET A 171 -15.14 9.89 -1.06
CA MET A 171 -15.10 10.01 -2.51
C MET A 171 -16.47 10.39 -3.06
N SER A 172 -16.49 11.37 -3.96
CA SER A 172 -17.66 11.73 -4.76
C SER A 172 -17.38 11.46 -6.22
N TYR A 173 -18.32 10.81 -6.90
CA TYR A 173 -18.25 10.42 -8.31
C TYR A 173 -19.34 11.15 -9.08
N LYS A 174 -18.96 11.77 -10.19
CA LYS A 174 -19.88 12.41 -11.14
C LYS A 174 -19.57 11.90 -12.54
N MET A 175 -20.51 11.19 -13.15
CA MET A 175 -20.39 10.83 -14.56
C MET A 175 -20.62 12.08 -15.42
N GLU A 176 -19.79 12.31 -16.44
CA GLU A 176 -19.79 13.56 -17.21
C GLU A 176 -21.17 13.91 -17.80
N ASN A 177 -21.89 12.91 -18.31
CA ASN A 177 -23.21 13.07 -18.93
C ASN A 177 -24.39 12.82 -17.98
N SER A 178 -24.18 12.96 -16.66
CA SER A 178 -25.20 12.66 -15.66
C SER A 178 -25.20 13.71 -14.56
N ASN A 179 -26.40 14.07 -14.10
CA ASN A 179 -26.58 14.84 -12.86
C ASN A 179 -26.52 13.96 -11.61
N ARG A 180 -26.34 12.65 -11.77
CA ARG A 180 -26.24 11.72 -10.63
C ARG A 180 -24.85 11.82 -10.01
N TYR A 181 -24.86 11.99 -8.70
CA TYR A 181 -23.69 11.87 -7.85
C TYR A 181 -23.79 10.57 -7.06
N PHE A 182 -22.65 9.94 -6.88
CA PHE A 182 -22.50 8.80 -5.99
C PHE A 182 -21.42 9.13 -4.97
N ASN A 183 -21.67 8.83 -3.70
CA ASN A 183 -20.71 9.04 -2.64
C ASN A 183 -20.36 7.70 -2.00
N SER A 184 -19.08 7.50 -1.74
CA SER A 184 -18.58 6.36 -0.97
C SER A 184 -17.49 6.80 0.00
N THR A 185 -17.27 5.98 1.01
CA THR A 185 -16.14 6.15 1.93
C THR A 185 -15.32 4.87 1.88
N GLN A 186 -13.99 5.02 1.81
CA GLN A 186 -13.06 3.92 1.96
C GLN A 186 -12.18 4.16 3.19
N VAL A 187 -12.05 3.14 4.02
CA VAL A 187 -11.10 3.12 5.14
C VAL A 187 -9.98 2.16 4.75
N ILE A 188 -8.73 2.60 4.88
CA ILE A 188 -7.53 1.83 4.55
C ILE A 188 -6.64 1.76 5.79
N TYR A 189 -6.23 0.56 6.15
CA TYR A 189 -5.29 0.32 7.25
C TYR A 189 -3.92 -0.05 6.68
N TYR A 190 -3.01 0.92 6.72
CA TYR A 190 -1.64 0.78 6.22
C TYR A 190 -0.68 0.36 7.34
N SER A 191 0.02 -0.77 7.16
CA SER A 191 1.02 -1.27 8.11
C SER A 191 2.42 -0.82 7.71
N PRO A 192 3.11 0.00 8.54
CA PRO A 192 4.49 0.40 8.29
C PRO A 192 5.45 -0.79 8.29
N LYS A 193 5.16 -1.82 9.11
CA LYS A 193 5.96 -3.06 9.19
C LYS A 193 5.96 -3.81 7.85
N LEU A 194 4.83 -3.82 7.15
CA LEU A 194 4.69 -4.50 5.85
C LEU A 194 4.93 -3.56 4.66
N LYS A 195 5.07 -2.27 4.93
CA LYS A 195 5.03 -1.17 3.95
C LYS A 195 3.85 -1.29 2.95
N ASN A 196 2.70 -1.81 3.41
CA ASN A 196 1.51 -2.00 2.56
C ASN A 196 0.22 -1.98 3.39
N TRP A 197 -0.93 -1.81 2.75
CA TRP A 197 -2.22 -1.97 3.40
C TRP A 197 -2.56 -3.43 3.66
N ILE A 198 -3.17 -3.65 4.81
CA ILE A 198 -3.47 -4.99 5.33
C ILE A 198 -4.97 -5.23 5.48
N LYS A 199 -5.74 -4.15 5.51
CA LYS A 199 -7.19 -4.17 5.58
C LYS A 199 -7.75 -2.94 4.87
N SER A 200 -8.87 -3.10 4.17
CA SER A 200 -9.67 -1.98 3.68
C SER A 200 -11.15 -2.28 3.84
N GLU A 201 -11.94 -1.24 4.08
CA GLU A 201 -13.39 -1.29 4.19
C GLU A 201 -14.00 -0.28 3.21
N SER A 202 -15.07 -0.67 2.54
CA SER A 202 -15.84 0.23 1.66
C SER A 202 -17.23 0.46 2.22
N TYR A 203 -17.70 1.69 2.14
CA TYR A 203 -19.01 2.13 2.62
C TYR A 203 -19.73 2.90 1.52
N VAL A 204 -21.02 2.62 1.36
CA VAL A 204 -21.89 3.31 0.41
C VAL A 204 -23.15 3.72 1.15
N LEU A 205 -23.47 5.01 1.11
CA LEU A 205 -24.58 5.58 1.89
C LEU A 205 -24.48 5.20 3.39
N GLY A 206 -23.27 5.28 3.96
CA GLY A 206 -22.98 4.92 5.35
C GLY A 206 -22.98 3.42 5.67
N ASN A 207 -23.37 2.56 4.74
CA ASN A 207 -23.45 1.11 4.97
C ASN A 207 -22.19 0.41 4.45
N LYS A 208 -21.57 -0.42 5.29
CA LYS A 208 -20.41 -1.25 4.89
C LYS A 208 -20.83 -2.19 3.76
N LYS A 209 -20.14 -2.11 2.62
CA LYS A 209 -20.40 -2.93 1.42
C LYS A 209 -19.39 -4.04 1.26
N SER A 210 -18.13 -3.78 1.56
CA SER A 210 -17.10 -4.81 1.55
C SER A 210 -16.03 -4.57 2.59
N GLU A 211 -15.35 -5.64 2.93
CA GLU A 211 -14.07 -5.64 3.63
C GLU A 211 -13.09 -6.51 2.86
N VAL A 212 -11.85 -6.05 2.82
CA VAL A 212 -10.73 -6.76 2.22
C VAL A 212 -9.66 -6.91 3.29
N VAL A 213 -9.20 -8.15 3.54
CA VAL A 213 -8.24 -8.46 4.60
C VAL A 213 -7.08 -9.26 4.02
N LEU A 214 -5.86 -8.88 4.38
CA LEU A 214 -4.65 -9.60 4.01
C LEU A 214 -4.59 -10.95 4.74
N ILE A 215 -4.45 -12.03 3.98
CA ILE A 215 -4.41 -13.40 4.50
C ILE A 215 -3.08 -14.10 4.23
N GLU A 216 -2.26 -13.57 3.33
CA GLU A 216 -0.95 -14.16 3.01
C GLU A 216 -0.05 -13.12 2.32
N THR A 217 1.26 -13.21 2.54
CA THR A 217 2.28 -12.41 1.82
C THR A 217 3.67 -12.98 2.03
N ASN A 218 4.57 -12.81 1.05
CA ASN A 218 6.00 -13.08 1.22
C ASN A 218 6.81 -11.86 1.72
N CYS A 219 6.14 -10.73 1.98
CA CYS A 219 6.78 -9.47 2.40
C CYS A 219 7.01 -9.38 3.91
N LEU A 220 6.51 -10.34 4.69
CA LEU A 220 6.96 -10.47 6.06
C LEU A 220 8.41 -10.96 6.04
N GLU A 221 9.32 -10.17 6.59
CA GLU A 221 10.63 -10.70 6.97
C GLU A 221 10.37 -11.93 7.84
N LYS A 222 10.68 -13.13 7.33
CA LYS A 222 10.91 -14.27 8.22
C LYS A 222 11.99 -13.77 9.15
N GLU A 223 11.69 -13.59 10.43
CA GLU A 223 12.68 -13.24 11.44
C GLU A 223 13.86 -14.18 11.18
N LYS A 224 14.95 -13.64 10.60
CA LYS A 224 16.22 -14.34 10.63
C LYS A 224 16.49 -14.38 12.11
N LYS A 225 16.26 -15.54 12.73
CA LYS A 225 16.85 -15.85 14.02
C LYS A 225 18.34 -15.71 13.77
N PHE A 226 18.87 -14.51 14.00
CA PHE A 226 20.29 -14.31 14.10
C PHE A 226 20.67 -15.20 15.27
N ALA A 227 21.21 -16.38 14.97
CA ALA A 227 22.03 -17.09 15.92
C ALA A 227 23.01 -16.03 16.41
N LEU A 228 22.88 -15.65 17.68
CA LEU A 228 23.74 -14.67 18.33
C LEU A 228 25.16 -15.02 17.90
N PRO A 229 25.84 -14.15 17.13
CA PRO A 229 26.96 -14.63 16.36
C PRO A 229 28.01 -15.07 17.36
N LEU A 230 28.47 -16.32 17.20
CA LEU A 230 29.26 -17.07 18.17
C LEU A 230 30.44 -16.25 18.75
N TYR A 231 30.94 -15.27 17.99
CA TYR A 231 31.97 -14.32 18.41
C TYR A 231 31.60 -13.46 19.63
N LEU A 232 30.34 -13.04 19.82
CA LEU A 232 29.94 -12.27 21.02
C LEU A 232 29.99 -13.14 22.28
N VAL A 233 29.67 -14.42 22.14
CA VAL A 233 29.80 -15.40 23.23
C VAL A 233 31.28 -15.69 23.52
N ILE A 234 32.11 -15.86 22.49
CA ILE A 234 33.56 -16.09 22.64
C ILE A 234 34.26 -14.88 23.27
N VAL A 235 33.91 -13.65 22.89
CA VAL A 235 34.48 -12.42 23.48
C VAL A 235 34.08 -12.30 24.95
N ALA A 236 32.84 -12.65 25.32
CA ALA A 236 32.42 -12.66 26.72
C ALA A 236 33.23 -13.67 27.56
N PHE A 237 33.51 -14.87 27.04
CA PHE A 237 34.35 -15.85 27.72
C PHE A 237 35.82 -15.41 27.82
N ALA A 238 36.36 -14.76 26.80
CA ALA A 238 37.73 -14.22 26.83
C ALA A 238 37.90 -13.11 27.88
N ILE A 239 36.91 -12.24 28.03
CA ILE A 239 36.91 -11.17 29.03
C ILE A 239 36.84 -11.75 30.46
N VAL A 240 36.01 -12.78 30.69
CA VAL A 240 35.96 -13.48 31.99
C VAL A 240 37.28 -14.20 32.30
N GLY A 241 37.93 -14.81 31.29
CA GLY A 241 39.25 -15.41 31.42
C GLY A 241 40.37 -14.42 31.76
N LEU A 242 40.30 -13.19 31.23
CA LEU A 242 41.26 -12.13 31.53
C LEU A 242 41.06 -11.52 32.93
N ILE A 243 39.81 -11.34 33.37
CA ILE A 243 39.49 -10.80 34.71
C ILE A 243 39.81 -11.79 35.84
N SER A 244 39.73 -13.10 35.57
CA SER A 244 40.08 -14.13 36.54
C SER A 244 41.60 -14.31 36.72
N LYS A 245 42.41 -13.94 35.73
CA LYS A 245 43.89 -14.00 35.83
C LYS A 245 44.51 -12.81 36.55
N THR A 246 43.83 -11.68 36.65
CA THR A 246 44.33 -10.46 37.32
C THR A 246 44.09 -10.43 38.83
N LYS A 247 43.47 -11.48 39.41
CA LYS A 247 43.23 -11.64 40.86
C LYS A 247 44.18 -12.64 41.56
N LYS A 248 45.32 -12.98 40.95
CA LYS A 248 46.40 -13.72 41.61
C LYS A 248 47.64 -12.85 41.74
#